data_AF-A0A409XKG0-F1
#
_entry.id   AF-A0A409XKG0-F1
#
_cell.length_a   1.000
_cell.length_b   1.000
_cell.length_c   1.000
_cell.angle_alpha   90.00
_cell.angle_beta   90.00
_cell.angle_gamma   90.00
#
_symmetry.space_group_name_H-M   'P 1'
#
loop_
_entity.id
_entity.type
_entity.pdbx_description
1 polymer ?
#
loop_
_entity_poly.entity_id
_entity_poly.type
_entity_poly.pdbx_seq_one_letter_code
_entity_poly.pdbx_strand_id
1 'polypeptide(L)'
;MVKSHSNSESSRATNANGLYVELVTRDLNRIIDSIVPEGRQGLPNLVSTKQILENWRSKRYIDPQRIDDVFSSLGSRPKIASSNTAESSKHAPSPQQSLPRNEVNKRIEQDRERHKRLRERRWVQPTSRNPTSFQAPQLASFYPLTDGQEETSLDIEFENEWETTSDWNEDDDDAIAEEDQLAFGASSEEDANVYRGGKQY
;
A
#
# COMPACT_ATOMS: atom_id res chain seq x y z
N MET A 1 13.61 -13.66 -47.71
CA MET A 1 12.65 -12.55 -47.45
C MET A 1 11.96 -12.84 -46.14
N VAL A 2 12.40 -12.22 -45.04
CA VAL A 2 11.73 -12.28 -43.73
C VAL A 2 10.87 -11.02 -43.62
N LYS A 3 9.57 -11.22 -43.38
CA LYS A 3 8.53 -10.21 -43.47
C LYS A 3 8.33 -9.59 -42.08
N SER A 4 8.65 -8.30 -41.94
CA SER A 4 8.56 -7.54 -40.71
C SER A 4 7.09 -7.32 -40.29
N HIS A 5 6.65 -7.98 -39.22
CA HIS A 5 5.29 -7.85 -38.67
C HIS A 5 5.21 -7.06 -37.35
N SER A 6 6.28 -6.40 -36.90
CA SER A 6 6.33 -5.81 -35.55
C SER A 6 5.70 -4.42 -35.39
N ASN A 7 5.37 -3.70 -36.48
CA ASN A 7 4.93 -2.29 -36.40
C ASN A 7 3.40 -2.09 -36.31
N SER A 8 2.61 -3.15 -36.48
CA SER A 8 1.14 -3.10 -36.51
C SER A 8 0.50 -3.19 -35.12
N GLU A 9 1.12 -3.93 -34.20
CA GLU A 9 0.54 -4.14 -32.86
C GLU A 9 0.68 -2.90 -31.96
N SER A 10 1.78 -2.16 -32.08
CA SER A 10 2.02 -0.95 -31.28
C SER A 10 1.02 0.18 -31.61
N SER A 11 0.71 0.38 -32.89
CA SER A 11 -0.27 1.39 -33.33
C SER A 11 -1.71 1.05 -32.97
N ARG A 12 -2.05 -0.24 -32.84
CA ARG A 12 -3.39 -0.67 -32.40
C ARG A 12 -3.58 -0.51 -30.89
N ALA A 13 -2.52 -0.72 -30.10
CA ALA A 13 -2.53 -0.49 -28.65
C ALA A 13 -2.63 1.00 -28.28
N THR A 14 -1.94 1.89 -29.00
CA THR A 14 -2.08 3.35 -28.78
C THR A 14 -3.47 3.87 -29.11
N ASN A 15 -4.11 3.32 -30.15
CA ASN A 15 -5.51 3.60 -30.47
C ASN A 15 -6.47 3.06 -29.40
N ALA A 16 -6.23 1.86 -28.86
CA ALA A 16 -7.06 1.30 -27.79
C ALA A 16 -7.05 2.16 -26.52
N ASN A 17 -5.90 2.73 -26.14
CA ASN A 17 -5.78 3.59 -24.97
C ASN A 17 -6.68 4.84 -25.05
N GLY A 18 -6.75 5.49 -26.21
CA GLY A 18 -7.65 6.63 -26.44
C GLY A 18 -9.13 6.23 -26.40
N LEU A 19 -9.46 5.07 -26.97
CA LEU A 19 -10.85 4.55 -27.01
C LEU A 19 -11.39 4.25 -25.60
N TYR A 20 -10.58 3.70 -24.70
CA TYR A 20 -11.01 3.47 -23.31
C TYR A 20 -11.32 4.77 -22.59
N VAL A 21 -10.47 5.80 -22.76
CA VAL A 21 -10.69 7.12 -22.17
C VAL A 21 -11.98 7.74 -22.72
N GLU A 22 -12.24 7.63 -24.01
CA GLU A 22 -13.46 8.14 -24.64
C GLU A 22 -14.72 7.44 -24.10
N LEU A 23 -14.71 6.11 -24.02
CA LEU A 23 -15.82 5.30 -23.50
C LEU A 23 -16.09 5.59 -22.02
N VAL A 24 -15.03 5.66 -21.20
CA VAL A 24 -15.14 5.99 -19.77
C VAL A 24 -15.63 7.42 -19.58
N THR A 25 -15.15 8.38 -20.38
CA THR A 25 -15.60 9.78 -20.30
C THR A 25 -17.08 9.90 -20.63
N ARG A 26 -17.55 9.19 -21.67
CA ARG A 26 -18.97 9.17 -22.05
C ARG A 26 -19.86 8.58 -20.95
N ASP A 27 -19.44 7.46 -20.37
CA ASP A 27 -20.25 6.68 -19.44
C ASP A 27 -19.93 6.99 -17.96
N LEU A 28 -19.11 8.01 -17.68
CA LEU A 28 -18.58 8.31 -16.34
C LEU A 28 -19.68 8.38 -15.27
N ASN A 29 -20.76 9.12 -15.55
CA ASN A 29 -21.88 9.24 -14.60
C ASN A 29 -22.53 7.88 -14.30
N ARG A 30 -22.73 7.03 -15.33
CA ARG A 30 -23.33 5.69 -15.17
C ARG A 30 -22.44 4.76 -14.37
N ILE A 31 -21.13 4.84 -14.60
CA ILE A 31 -20.13 4.07 -13.85
C ILE A 31 -20.17 4.46 -12.38
N ILE A 32 -20.19 5.76 -12.08
CA ILE A 32 -20.23 6.27 -10.71
C ILE A 32 -21.54 5.91 -10.01
N ASP A 33 -22.68 6.00 -10.69
CA ASP A 33 -23.98 5.59 -10.14
C ASP A 33 -24.03 4.10 -9.79
N SER A 34 -23.33 3.27 -10.57
CA SER A 34 -23.24 1.83 -10.33
C SER A 34 -22.33 1.49 -9.14
N ILE A 35 -21.27 2.27 -8.91
CA ILE A 35 -20.29 2.04 -7.84
C ILE A 35 -20.73 2.69 -6.51
N VAL A 36 -21.33 3.87 -6.59
CA VAL A 36 -21.78 4.71 -5.48
C VAL A 36 -23.25 5.08 -5.69
N PRO A 37 -24.18 4.12 -5.56
CA PRO A 37 -25.62 4.42 -5.59
C PRO A 37 -26.02 5.30 -4.39
N GLU A 38 -27.15 5.99 -4.49
CA GLU A 38 -27.65 6.99 -3.52
C GLU A 38 -27.98 6.45 -2.11
N GLY A 39 -27.76 5.15 -1.84
CA GLY A 39 -28.04 4.51 -0.56
C GLY A 39 -26.80 4.18 0.27
N ARG A 40 -27.02 3.56 1.45
CA ARG A 40 -25.93 3.16 2.38
C ARG A 40 -24.91 2.21 1.76
N GLN A 41 -25.30 1.44 0.76
CA GLN A 41 -24.47 0.48 0.04
C GLN A 41 -23.34 1.14 -0.78
N GLY A 42 -23.50 2.41 -1.19
CA GLY A 42 -22.47 3.17 -1.91
C GLY A 42 -21.43 3.84 -1.00
N LEU A 43 -21.78 4.07 0.28
CA LEU A 43 -20.93 4.81 1.22
C LEU A 43 -19.52 4.25 1.39
N PRO A 44 -19.31 2.92 1.51
CA PRO A 44 -17.96 2.38 1.67
C PRO A 44 -17.06 2.65 0.46
N ASN A 45 -17.65 2.79 -0.74
CA ASN A 45 -16.92 3.03 -1.99
C ASN A 45 -16.72 4.54 -2.27
N LEU A 46 -17.38 5.41 -1.51
CA LEU A 46 -17.39 6.85 -1.79
C LEU A 46 -16.00 7.46 -1.64
N VAL A 47 -15.28 7.11 -0.57
CA VAL A 47 -13.94 7.67 -0.30
C VAL A 47 -12.94 7.24 -1.37
N SER A 48 -12.90 5.94 -1.71
CA SER A 48 -12.01 5.42 -2.74
C SER A 48 -12.35 5.96 -4.13
N THR A 49 -13.63 6.08 -4.46
CA THR A 49 -14.10 6.70 -5.73
C THR A 49 -13.63 8.14 -5.84
N LYS A 50 -13.76 8.95 -4.78
CA LYS A 50 -13.27 10.33 -4.76
C LYS A 50 -11.75 10.41 -4.97
N GLN A 51 -10.98 9.57 -4.28
CA GLN A 51 -9.52 9.51 -4.45
C GLN A 51 -9.11 9.16 -5.89
N ILE A 52 -9.83 8.23 -6.54
CA ILE A 52 -9.55 7.86 -7.94
C ILE A 52 -9.88 9.02 -8.89
N LEU A 53 -11.02 9.68 -8.69
CA LEU A 53 -11.40 10.86 -9.48
C LEU A 53 -10.40 12.02 -9.31
N GLU A 54 -9.91 12.27 -8.09
CA GLU A 54 -8.84 13.25 -7.84
C GLU A 54 -7.53 12.88 -8.56
N ASN A 55 -7.16 11.60 -8.56
CA ASN A 55 -5.99 11.11 -9.30
C ASN A 55 -6.16 11.33 -10.82
N TRP A 56 -7.32 11.00 -11.37
CA TRP A 56 -7.63 11.18 -12.79
C TRP A 56 -7.65 12.67 -13.19
N ARG A 57 -8.14 13.54 -12.31
CA ARG A 57 -8.14 15.01 -12.47
C ARG A 57 -6.72 15.57 -12.48
N SER A 58 -5.88 15.10 -11.57
CA SER A 58 -4.48 15.53 -11.43
C SER A 58 -3.64 15.09 -12.63
N LYS A 59 -3.86 13.87 -13.11
CA LYS A 59 -3.16 13.30 -14.27
C LYS A 59 -3.77 13.68 -15.63
N ARG A 60 -4.86 14.46 -15.63
CA ARG A 60 -5.56 14.93 -16.84
C ARG A 60 -5.99 13.81 -17.79
N TYR A 61 -6.34 12.64 -17.25
CA TYR A 61 -6.85 11.53 -18.08
C TYR A 61 -8.24 11.83 -18.65
N ILE A 62 -9.06 12.54 -17.88
CA ILE A 62 -10.38 13.04 -18.27
C ILE A 62 -10.37 14.55 -18.03
N ASP A 63 -11.14 15.28 -18.84
CA ASP A 63 -11.32 16.73 -18.70
C ASP A 63 -11.67 17.09 -17.24
N PRO A 64 -10.88 17.96 -16.58
CA PRO A 64 -11.10 18.31 -15.18
C PRO A 64 -12.50 18.83 -14.90
N GLN A 65 -13.11 19.56 -15.83
CA GLN A 65 -14.46 20.09 -15.68
C GLN A 65 -15.50 18.98 -15.56
N ARG A 66 -15.35 17.89 -16.34
CA ARG A 66 -16.24 16.73 -16.26
C ARG A 66 -16.14 16.00 -14.94
N ILE A 67 -14.94 15.95 -14.37
CA ILE A 67 -14.73 15.34 -13.06
C ILE A 67 -15.33 16.26 -11.97
N ASP A 68 -15.19 17.56 -12.09
CA ASP A 68 -15.76 18.54 -11.16
C ASP A 68 -17.30 18.48 -11.17
N ASP A 69 -17.95 18.32 -12.34
CA ASP A 69 -19.39 18.09 -12.47
C ASP A 69 -19.84 16.84 -11.68
N VAL A 70 -19.06 15.76 -11.75
CA VAL A 70 -19.31 14.51 -11.00
C VAL A 70 -19.09 14.70 -9.50
N PHE A 71 -18.10 15.50 -9.08
CA PHE A 71 -17.92 15.83 -7.67
C PHE A 71 -19.10 16.62 -7.12
N SER A 72 -19.63 17.57 -7.90
CA SER A 72 -20.84 18.32 -7.53
C SER A 72 -22.05 17.42 -7.39
N SER A 73 -22.26 16.46 -8.31
CA SER A 73 -23.38 15.51 -8.24
C SER A 73 -23.26 14.54 -7.06
N LEU A 74 -22.05 14.09 -6.72
CA LEU A 74 -21.78 13.29 -5.53
C LEU A 74 -21.93 14.08 -4.23
N GLY A 75 -21.63 15.38 -4.24
CA GLY A 75 -21.74 16.27 -3.09
C GLY A 75 -23.17 16.72 -2.79
N SER A 76 -24.01 16.86 -3.83
CA SER A 76 -25.43 17.22 -3.68
C SER A 76 -26.30 16.06 -3.20
N ARG A 77 -25.79 14.82 -3.24
CA ARG A 77 -26.53 13.65 -2.73
C ARG A 77 -26.76 13.81 -1.23
N PRO A 78 -28.01 13.64 -0.75
CA PRO A 78 -28.30 13.77 0.67
C PRO A 78 -27.40 12.81 1.45
N LYS A 79 -26.60 13.33 2.38
CA LYS A 79 -25.88 12.50 3.35
C LYS A 79 -26.93 11.78 4.20
N ILE A 80 -27.32 10.56 3.82
CA ILE A 80 -28.13 9.64 4.64
C ILE A 80 -27.36 9.18 5.90
N ALA A 81 -26.24 9.84 6.22
CA ALA A 81 -25.35 9.51 7.32
C ALA A 81 -25.77 10.11 8.68
N SER A 82 -26.80 10.97 8.76
CA SER A 82 -27.10 11.64 10.05
C SER A 82 -28.56 11.81 10.45
N SER A 83 -29.55 11.33 9.69
CA SER A 83 -30.91 11.17 10.23
C SER A 83 -31.13 9.70 10.61
N ASN A 84 -30.94 9.40 11.90
CA ASN A 84 -31.73 8.44 12.71
C ASN A 84 -30.89 7.96 13.91
N THR A 85 -30.55 8.90 14.79
CA THR A 85 -30.29 8.63 16.21
C THR A 85 -31.22 9.52 17.03
N ALA A 86 -32.53 9.27 16.94
CA ALA A 86 -33.50 9.62 17.98
C ALA A 86 -34.87 9.05 17.60
N GLU A 87 -35.45 8.29 18.54
CA GLU A 87 -36.89 8.09 18.75
C GLU A 87 -37.65 7.02 17.94
N SER A 88 -37.70 5.83 18.56
CA SER A 88 -38.92 5.10 18.90
C SER A 88 -39.94 4.83 17.78
N SER A 89 -39.91 3.63 17.20
CA SER A 89 -41.14 2.85 16.98
C SER A 89 -40.81 1.38 16.69
N LYS A 90 -41.61 0.53 17.32
CA LYS A 90 -41.57 -0.93 17.29
C LYS A 90 -42.04 -1.43 15.92
N HIS A 91 -41.17 -1.49 14.92
CA HIS A 91 -41.43 -2.27 13.70
C HIS A 91 -40.15 -2.95 13.23
N ALA A 92 -40.30 -4.23 12.88
CA ALA A 92 -39.24 -5.16 12.51
C ALA A 92 -38.22 -4.54 11.54
N PRO A 93 -36.92 -4.87 11.66
CA PRO A 93 -35.92 -4.41 10.72
C PRO A 93 -36.29 -4.95 9.33
N SER A 94 -36.66 -4.05 8.42
CA SER A 94 -36.85 -4.41 7.02
C SER A 94 -35.54 -5.03 6.51
N PRO A 95 -35.54 -6.28 6.01
CA PRO A 95 -34.33 -6.99 5.57
C PRO A 95 -33.70 -6.39 4.29
N GLN A 96 -34.20 -5.27 3.79
CA GLN A 96 -33.79 -4.67 2.52
C GLN A 96 -32.63 -3.66 2.61
N GLN A 97 -32.08 -3.37 3.79
CA GLN A 97 -31.08 -2.28 3.94
C GLN A 97 -29.74 -2.66 4.57
N SER A 98 -29.57 -3.89 5.06
CA SER A 98 -28.26 -4.40 5.47
C SER A 98 -27.67 -5.23 4.33
N LEU A 99 -26.44 -4.92 3.90
CA LEU A 99 -25.69 -5.79 3.00
C LEU A 99 -25.70 -7.22 3.56
N PRO A 100 -25.91 -8.25 2.71
CA PRO A 100 -25.96 -9.63 3.19
C PRO A 100 -24.65 -10.00 3.90
N ARG A 101 -24.72 -10.76 4.99
CA ARG A 101 -23.53 -11.11 5.81
C ARG A 101 -22.38 -11.68 4.97
N ASN A 102 -22.68 -12.46 3.94
CA ASN A 102 -21.67 -13.02 3.04
C ASN A 102 -20.92 -11.92 2.27
N GLU A 103 -21.60 -10.86 1.83
CA GLU A 103 -20.97 -9.71 1.17
C GLU A 103 -20.13 -8.89 2.15
N VAL A 104 -20.61 -8.73 3.39
CA VAL A 104 -19.84 -8.06 4.45
C VAL A 104 -18.55 -8.83 4.76
N ASN A 105 -18.62 -10.15 4.92
CA ASN A 105 -17.44 -10.98 5.18
C ASN A 105 -16.47 -10.95 4.00
N LYS A 106 -16.98 -11.00 2.77
CA LYS A 106 -16.19 -10.87 1.55
C LYS A 106 -15.45 -9.53 1.49
N ARG A 107 -16.12 -8.43 1.85
CA ARG A 107 -15.52 -7.09 1.95
C ARG A 107 -14.41 -7.06 3.00
N ILE A 108 -14.66 -7.60 4.19
CA ILE A 108 -13.65 -7.69 5.25
C ILE A 108 -12.42 -8.45 4.75
N GLU A 109 -12.64 -9.58 4.07
CA GLU A 109 -11.54 -10.40 3.54
C GLU A 109 -10.77 -9.68 2.43
N GLN A 110 -11.46 -8.98 1.54
CA GLN A 110 -10.83 -8.16 0.50
C GLN A 110 -9.99 -7.03 1.09
N ASP A 111 -10.49 -6.35 2.12
CA ASP A 111 -9.76 -5.29 2.81
C ASP A 111 -8.57 -5.84 3.59
N ARG A 112 -8.72 -6.99 4.25
CA ARG A 112 -7.64 -7.70 4.94
C ARG A 112 -6.54 -8.07 3.93
N GLU A 113 -6.91 -8.65 2.80
CA GLU A 113 -5.98 -9.03 1.74
C GLU A 113 -5.31 -7.80 1.09
N ARG A 114 -6.03 -6.70 0.90
CA ARG A 114 -5.45 -5.44 0.42
C ARG A 114 -4.39 -4.90 1.38
N HIS A 115 -4.69 -4.87 2.68
CA HIS A 115 -3.73 -4.42 3.69
C HIS A 115 -2.53 -5.35 3.78
N LYS A 116 -2.76 -6.67 3.68
CA LYS A 116 -1.69 -7.67 3.62
C LYS A 116 -0.73 -7.39 2.47
N ARG A 117 -1.23 -7.25 1.23
CA ARG A 117 -0.39 -6.90 0.06
C ARG A 117 0.31 -5.55 0.19
N LEU A 118 -0.34 -4.56 0.82
CA LEU A 118 0.27 -3.26 1.04
C LEU A 118 1.45 -3.34 2.02
N ARG A 119 1.29 -4.11 3.11
CA ARG A 119 2.36 -4.37 4.09
C ARG A 119 3.49 -5.17 3.46
N GLU A 120 3.18 -6.25 2.73
CA GLU A 120 4.20 -7.03 2.00
C GLU A 120 5.01 -6.15 1.03
N ARG A 121 4.33 -5.27 0.28
CA ARG A 121 5.01 -4.36 -0.65
C ARG A 121 5.82 -3.26 0.05
N ARG A 122 5.41 -2.81 1.24
CA ARG A 122 6.09 -1.71 1.95
C ARG A 122 7.54 -2.06 2.32
N TRP A 123 7.84 -3.33 2.56
CA TRP A 123 9.18 -3.78 2.94
C TRP A 123 10.04 -4.17 1.71
N VAL A 124 9.51 -4.04 0.48
CA VAL A 124 10.28 -4.30 -0.74
C VAL A 124 11.15 -3.10 -1.06
N GLN A 125 12.46 -3.24 -0.86
CA GLN A 125 13.48 -2.31 -1.30
C GLN A 125 13.51 -2.26 -2.85
N PRO A 126 13.41 -1.08 -3.49
CA PRO A 126 13.58 -0.96 -4.93
C PRO A 126 15.00 -1.37 -5.33
N THR A 127 15.14 -2.52 -5.98
CA THR A 127 16.39 -2.85 -6.67
C THR A 127 16.43 -2.03 -7.94
N SER A 128 17.04 -0.85 -7.91
CA SER A 128 17.51 -0.23 -9.15
C SER A 128 18.34 -1.31 -9.84
N ARG A 129 18.06 -1.53 -11.14
CA ARG A 129 18.62 -2.63 -11.94
C ARG A 129 20.14 -2.61 -11.85
N ASN A 130 20.69 -3.33 -10.88
CA ASN A 130 22.12 -3.35 -10.66
C ASN A 130 22.75 -4.25 -11.74
N PRO A 131 23.55 -3.72 -12.68
CA PRO A 131 24.24 -4.54 -13.67
C PRO A 131 25.22 -5.54 -13.02
N THR A 132 25.54 -5.38 -11.72
CA THR A 132 26.40 -6.30 -10.95
C THR A 132 25.64 -7.42 -10.24
N SER A 133 24.33 -7.60 -10.46
CA SER A 133 23.55 -8.73 -9.91
C SER A 133 24.07 -10.13 -10.30
N PHE A 134 25.01 -10.22 -11.24
CA PHE A 134 25.75 -11.43 -11.60
C PHE A 134 27.17 -11.51 -11.03
N GLN A 135 27.58 -10.56 -10.18
CA GLN A 135 28.90 -10.53 -9.53
C GLN A 135 28.76 -10.90 -8.05
N ALA A 136 29.81 -11.53 -7.51
CA ALA A 136 29.88 -11.83 -6.09
C ALA A 136 29.72 -10.55 -5.25
N PRO A 137 29.04 -10.60 -4.09
CA PRO A 137 28.86 -9.43 -3.24
C PRO A 137 30.24 -8.87 -2.86
N GLN A 138 30.56 -7.68 -3.38
CA GLN A 138 31.73 -6.93 -2.96
C GLN A 138 31.32 -5.99 -1.83
N LEU A 139 32.20 -5.80 -0.84
CA LEU A 139 31.94 -4.83 0.23
C LEU A 139 31.68 -3.45 -0.36
N ALA A 140 30.79 -2.68 0.27
CA ALA A 140 30.43 -1.32 -0.15
C ALA A 140 31.67 -0.43 -0.39
N SER A 141 32.74 -0.64 0.37
CA SER A 141 34.03 0.07 0.25
C SER A 141 34.77 -0.14 -1.08
N PHE A 142 34.38 -1.13 -1.89
CA PHE A 142 34.98 -1.42 -3.20
C PHE A 142 34.11 -0.99 -4.38
N TYR A 143 32.93 -0.39 -4.13
CA TYR A 143 32.15 0.18 -5.21
C TYR A 143 32.91 1.36 -5.83
N PRO A 144 33.09 1.39 -7.17
CA PRO A 144 33.67 2.54 -7.84
C PRO A 144 32.83 3.77 -7.49
N LEU A 145 33.49 4.85 -7.06
CA LEU A 145 32.85 6.15 -6.92
C LEU A 145 32.37 6.56 -8.32
N THR A 146 31.09 6.33 -8.62
CA THR A 146 30.50 6.79 -9.88
C THR A 146 30.34 8.29 -9.78
N ASP A 147 30.59 9.04 -10.85
CA ASP A 147 30.57 10.51 -10.88
C ASP A 147 29.13 11.10 -10.77
N GLY A 148 28.26 10.51 -9.94
CA GLY A 148 26.93 11.03 -9.62
C GLY A 148 25.86 10.85 -10.71
N GLN A 149 26.10 9.99 -11.71
CA GLN A 149 25.21 9.88 -12.87
C GLN A 149 24.08 8.84 -12.72
N GLU A 150 24.18 7.87 -11.80
CA GLU A 150 23.14 6.89 -11.47
C GLU A 150 23.14 6.63 -9.95
N GLU A 151 22.00 6.85 -9.27
CA GLU A 151 21.83 6.48 -7.85
C GLU A 151 22.05 4.97 -7.68
N THR A 152 23.07 4.59 -6.93
CA THR A 152 23.33 3.18 -6.68
C THR A 152 22.24 2.60 -5.77
N SER A 153 22.04 1.29 -5.80
CA SER A 153 21.07 0.65 -4.89
C SER A 153 21.41 0.90 -3.42
N LEU A 154 22.69 1.10 -3.08
CA LEU A 154 23.15 1.45 -1.74
C LEU A 154 22.80 2.89 -1.35
N ASP A 155 22.89 3.85 -2.29
CA ASP A 155 22.51 5.23 -2.03
C ASP A 155 21.00 5.34 -1.75
N ILE A 156 20.18 4.58 -2.49
CA ILE A 156 18.73 4.51 -2.28
C ILE A 156 18.39 3.84 -0.95
N GLU A 157 19.06 2.74 -0.60
CA GLU A 157 18.87 2.06 0.69
C GLU A 157 19.23 2.99 1.86
N PHE A 158 20.40 3.62 1.80
CA PHE A 158 20.87 4.54 2.83
C PHE A 158 19.94 5.73 3.01
N GLU A 159 19.55 6.43 1.93
CA GLU A 159 18.67 7.59 2.05
C GLU A 159 17.30 7.21 2.64
N ASN A 160 16.74 6.06 2.24
CA ASN A 160 15.49 5.57 2.80
C ASN A 160 15.62 5.22 4.30
N GLU A 161 16.69 4.52 4.69
CA GLU A 161 16.95 4.19 6.10
C GLU A 161 17.17 5.45 6.91
N TRP A 162 17.92 6.40 6.38
CA TRP A 162 18.21 7.66 7.03
C TRP A 162 16.95 8.52 7.23
N GLU A 163 16.11 8.68 6.20
CA GLU A 163 14.84 9.42 6.30
C GLU A 163 13.83 8.77 7.27
N THR A 164 13.96 7.46 7.50
CA THR A 164 13.04 6.70 8.35
C THR A 164 13.63 6.28 9.69
N THR A 165 14.88 6.66 9.98
CA THR A 165 15.53 6.42 11.27
C THR A 165 14.73 7.14 12.35
N SER A 166 14.09 6.39 13.23
CA SER A 166 13.41 6.94 14.40
C SER A 166 14.41 7.22 15.52
N ASP A 167 14.05 8.15 16.41
CA ASP A 167 14.79 8.35 17.65
C ASP A 167 14.78 7.06 18.49
N TRP A 168 15.89 6.82 19.17
CA TRP A 168 16.09 5.72 20.10
C TRP A 168 15.05 5.72 21.22
N ASN A 169 14.51 4.56 21.58
CA ASN A 169 13.45 4.41 22.58
C ASN A 169 13.73 3.28 23.60
N GLU A 170 12.78 3.06 24.52
CA GLU A 170 12.85 2.03 25.56
C GLU A 170 12.89 0.61 24.98
N ASP A 171 12.20 0.36 23.86
CA ASP A 171 12.23 -0.95 23.18
C ASP A 171 13.64 -1.26 22.63
N ASP A 172 14.42 -0.25 22.23
CA ASP A 172 15.82 -0.41 21.79
C ASP A 172 16.74 -0.81 22.95
N ASP A 173 16.58 -0.18 24.13
CA ASP A 173 17.34 -0.51 25.33
C ASP A 173 17.02 -1.94 25.83
N ASP A 174 15.74 -2.31 25.80
CA ASP A 174 15.28 -3.67 26.14
C ASP A 174 15.82 -4.72 25.16
N ALA A 175 15.83 -4.41 23.86
CA ALA A 175 16.37 -5.32 22.83
C ALA A 175 17.87 -5.58 23.03
N ILE A 176 18.64 -4.54 23.39
CA ILE A 176 20.08 -4.68 23.67
C ILE A 176 20.32 -5.50 24.93
N ALA A 177 19.54 -5.25 25.99
CA ALA A 177 19.64 -6.02 27.21
C ALA A 177 19.31 -7.52 26.99
N GLU A 178 18.33 -7.82 26.13
CA GLU A 178 17.99 -9.19 25.73
C GLU A 178 19.13 -9.83 24.92
N GLU A 179 19.75 -9.11 23.97
CA GLU A 179 20.89 -9.59 23.19
C GLU A 179 22.12 -9.87 24.08
N ASP A 180 22.46 -8.96 24.99
CA ASP A 180 23.57 -9.12 25.94
C ASP A 180 23.36 -10.35 26.84
N GLN A 181 22.13 -10.57 27.29
CA GLN A 181 21.78 -11.76 28.07
C GLN A 181 21.89 -13.05 27.26
N LEU A 182 21.52 -13.04 25.98
CA LEU A 182 21.71 -14.20 25.10
C LEU A 182 23.19 -14.48 24.81
N ALA A 183 23.99 -13.44 24.61
CA ALA A 183 25.41 -13.56 24.29
C ALA A 183 26.27 -13.97 25.50
N PHE A 184 25.97 -13.44 26.69
CA PHE A 184 26.82 -13.58 27.87
C PHE A 184 26.12 -14.12 29.13
N GLY A 185 24.79 -14.30 29.12
CA GLY A 185 24.02 -14.74 30.29
C GLY A 185 24.14 -16.23 30.60
N ALA A 186 24.47 -17.08 29.62
CA ALA A 186 24.59 -18.53 29.83
C ALA A 186 25.92 -18.97 30.48
N SER A 187 26.96 -18.13 30.47
CA SER A 187 28.29 -18.49 30.99
C SER A 187 28.49 -18.15 32.47
N SER A 188 27.56 -17.44 33.11
CA SER A 188 27.77 -16.95 34.47
C SER A 188 27.33 -17.91 35.58
N GLU A 189 26.40 -18.84 35.32
CA GLU A 189 25.89 -19.75 36.36
C GLU A 189 26.66 -21.08 36.46
N GLU A 190 27.18 -21.61 35.34
CA GLU A 190 27.97 -22.86 35.36
C GLU A 190 29.43 -22.63 35.78
N ASP A 191 30.04 -21.51 35.40
CA ASP A 191 31.45 -21.22 35.74
C ASP A 191 31.63 -20.70 37.18
N ALA A 192 30.61 -20.09 37.79
CA ALA A 192 30.67 -19.64 39.19
C ALA A 192 30.70 -20.81 40.20
N ASN A 193 30.21 -22.00 39.82
CA ASN A 193 30.19 -23.16 40.70
C ASN A 193 31.47 -24.01 40.61
N VAL A 194 32.23 -23.89 39.52
CA VAL A 194 33.54 -24.57 39.34
C VAL A 194 34.63 -23.93 40.22
N TYR A 195 34.59 -22.60 40.43
CA TYR A 195 35.61 -21.90 41.23
C TYR A 195 35.41 -21.94 42.75
N ARG A 196 34.25 -22.40 43.26
CA ARG A 196 33.97 -22.46 44.70
C ARG A 196 34.36 -23.79 45.36
N GLY A 197 34.66 -24.83 44.58
CA GLY A 197 34.89 -26.19 45.09
C GLY A 197 36.34 -26.61 45.35
N GLY A 198 37.34 -25.77 45.03
CA GLY A 198 38.73 -26.22 44.95
C GLY A 198 39.72 -25.40 45.77
N LYS A 199 39.80 -25.68 47.09
CA LYS A 199 41.04 -25.74 47.90
C LYS A 199 40.72 -25.82 49.40
N GLN A 200 40.78 -27.03 49.93
CA GLN A 200 41.13 -27.29 51.33
C GLN A 200 42.37 -28.18 51.26
N TYR A 201 43.55 -27.59 51.47
CA TYR A 201 44.79 -28.28 51.82
C TYR A 201 45.23 -27.71 53.16
#